data_AF-G9I1L1-F1
#
_entry.id   AF-G9I1L1-F1
#
_cell.length_a   1.000
_cell.length_b   1.000
_cell.length_c   1.000
_cell.angle_alpha   90.00
_cell.angle_beta   90.00
_cell.angle_gamma   90.00
#
_symmetry.space_group_name_H-M   'P 1'
#
loop_
_entity.id
_entity.type
_entity.pdbx_description
1 polymer ?
#
loop_
_entity_poly.entity_id
_entity_poly.type
_entity_poly.pdbx_seq_one_letter_code
_entity_poly.pdbx_strand_id
1 'polypeptide(L)'
;MSVDGQRFMTKTQHYRKVTKPLLERKRRARMNLYLDELKDLIVDTMEAQGEHVTKLEKADILEMTVNYLKTHKHEVARTIRKDTDIVSGNSVNYEKFRAGYTQAAVEVSKIFNTLPGLDVKFGTRLMKHLGYQLKDIQPSIKKCNETKEVEFIKPKDYPVRRKSAENIQHGLKIQNLQAKPGEDVWRPW
;
A
#
# COMPACT_ATOMS: atom_id res chain seq x y z
N MET A 1 -54.22 -35.62 26.99
CA MET A 1 -53.32 -34.95 26.03
C MET A 1 -52.72 -33.75 26.75
N SER A 2 -51.50 -33.87 27.25
CA SER A 2 -50.86 -32.83 28.04
C SER A 2 -50.46 -31.67 27.13
N VAL A 3 -51.05 -30.51 27.43
CA VAL A 3 -50.79 -29.22 26.81
C VAL A 3 -49.29 -28.96 26.70
N ASP A 4 -48.84 -28.64 25.50
CA ASP A 4 -47.47 -28.24 25.21
C ASP A 4 -47.05 -27.12 26.16
N GLY A 5 -46.08 -27.43 27.02
CA GLY A 5 -45.49 -26.51 27.97
C GLY A 5 -44.76 -25.40 27.22
N GLN A 6 -45.50 -24.33 26.89
CA GLN A 6 -44.95 -23.11 26.31
C GLN A 6 -44.10 -22.43 27.38
N ARG A 7 -42.86 -22.88 27.48
CA ARG A 7 -41.84 -22.34 28.39
C ARG A 7 -41.53 -20.93 27.88
N PHE A 8 -42.19 -19.93 28.45
CA PHE A 8 -41.92 -18.52 28.13
C PHE A 8 -40.44 -18.23 28.46
N MET A 9 -39.59 -18.30 27.43
CA MET A 9 -38.20 -17.90 27.55
C MET A 9 -38.18 -16.38 27.70
N THR A 10 -37.49 -15.88 28.72
CA THR A 10 -37.27 -14.44 28.83
C THR A 10 -36.50 -13.95 27.61
N LYS A 11 -36.66 -12.67 27.23
CA LYS A 11 -35.94 -12.07 26.08
C LYS A 11 -34.44 -12.35 26.14
N THR A 12 -33.85 -12.27 27.34
CA THR A 12 -32.43 -12.60 27.60
C THR A 12 -32.11 -14.08 27.35
N GLN A 13 -32.96 -15.00 27.79
CA GLN A 13 -32.78 -16.44 27.55
C GLN A 13 -32.93 -16.79 26.07
N HIS A 14 -33.90 -16.19 25.39
CA HIS A 14 -34.08 -16.35 23.94
C HIS A 14 -32.85 -15.85 23.19
N TYR A 15 -32.32 -14.68 23.56
CA TYR A 15 -31.10 -14.16 22.96
C TYR A 15 -29.90 -15.11 23.14
N ARG A 16 -29.65 -15.58 24.36
CA ARG A 16 -28.49 -16.46 24.64
C ARG A 16 -28.58 -17.83 23.98
N LYS A 17 -29.79 -18.40 23.87
CA LYS A 17 -29.98 -19.79 23.40
C LYS A 17 -30.36 -19.91 21.92
N VAL A 18 -30.94 -18.87 21.33
CA VAL A 18 -31.47 -18.92 19.96
C VAL A 18 -30.81 -17.87 19.10
N THR A 19 -30.96 -16.59 19.44
CA THR A 19 -30.49 -15.49 18.59
C THR A 19 -28.96 -15.47 18.47
N LYS A 20 -28.23 -15.60 19.58
CA LYS A 20 -26.77 -15.57 19.59
C LYS A 20 -26.16 -16.74 18.80
N PRO A 21 -26.56 -18.01 18.99
CA PRO A 21 -26.09 -19.11 18.14
C PRO A 21 -26.44 -18.94 16.66
N LEU A 22 -27.61 -18.37 16.34
CA LEU A 22 -28.01 -18.09 14.96
C LEU A 22 -27.12 -17.04 14.30
N LEU A 23 -26.84 -15.93 15.00
CA LEU A 23 -25.94 -14.88 14.51
C LEU A 23 -24.51 -15.40 14.33
N GLU A 24 -24.07 -16.24 15.25
CA GLU A 24 -22.77 -16.89 15.18
C GLU A 24 -22.63 -17.79 13.95
N ARG A 25 -23.65 -18.60 13.66
CA ARG A 25 -23.71 -19.43 12.44
C ARG A 25 -23.66 -18.56 11.19
N LYS A 26 -24.43 -17.46 11.15
CA LYS A 26 -24.40 -16.50 10.03
C LYS A 26 -23.02 -15.86 9.84
N ARG A 27 -22.35 -15.45 10.92
CA ARG A 27 -20.99 -14.90 10.84
C ARG A 27 -20.00 -15.95 10.33
N ARG A 28 -20.04 -17.19 10.82
CA ARG A 28 -19.18 -18.28 10.34
C ARG A 28 -19.40 -18.59 8.86
N ALA A 29 -20.65 -18.60 8.41
CA ALA A 29 -20.97 -18.78 7.00
C ALA A 29 -20.33 -17.68 6.13
N ARG A 30 -20.45 -16.40 6.53
CA ARG A 30 -19.80 -15.29 5.83
C ARG A 30 -18.27 -15.40 5.82
N MET A 31 -17.68 -15.83 6.94
CA MET A 31 -16.23 -16.01 7.03
C MET A 31 -15.73 -17.10 6.10
N ASN A 32 -16.44 -18.24 6.04
CA ASN A 32 -16.09 -19.32 5.11
C ASN A 32 -16.24 -18.87 3.66
N LEU A 33 -17.31 -18.12 3.33
CA LEU A 33 -17.49 -17.56 1.98
C LEU A 33 -16.26 -16.75 1.53
N TYR A 34 -15.77 -15.82 2.37
CA TYR A 34 -14.59 -15.03 2.02
C TYR A 34 -13.29 -15.85 1.99
N LEU A 35 -13.19 -16.94 2.76
CA LEU A 35 -12.05 -17.84 2.68
C LEU A 35 -12.06 -18.66 1.38
N ASP A 36 -13.24 -19.05 0.91
CA ASP A 36 -13.40 -19.75 -0.36
C ASP A 36 -13.09 -18.81 -1.54
N GLU A 37 -13.60 -17.56 -1.52
CA GLU A 37 -13.22 -16.55 -2.51
C GLU A 37 -11.71 -16.26 -2.53
N LEU A 38 -11.07 -16.16 -1.36
CA LEU A 38 -9.61 -16.00 -1.29
C LEU A 38 -8.87 -17.22 -1.83
N LYS A 39 -9.36 -18.43 -1.57
CA LYS A 39 -8.77 -19.66 -2.10
C LYS A 39 -8.81 -19.66 -3.63
N ASP A 40 -9.96 -19.32 -4.21
CA ASP A 40 -10.13 -19.30 -5.66
C ASP A 40 -9.17 -18.29 -6.31
N LEU A 41 -9.08 -17.07 -5.77
CA LEU A 41 -8.11 -16.07 -6.23
C LEU A 41 -6.66 -16.58 -6.16
N ILE A 42 -6.29 -17.25 -5.06
CA ILE A 42 -4.94 -17.81 -4.91
C ILE A 42 -4.69 -18.88 -5.98
N VAL A 43 -5.62 -19.83 -6.16
CA VAL A 43 -5.50 -20.90 -7.16
C VAL A 43 -5.35 -20.31 -8.55
N ASP A 44 -6.19 -19.35 -8.93
CA ASP A 44 -6.11 -18.66 -10.22
C ASP A 44 -4.73 -18.01 -10.45
N THR A 45 -4.19 -17.33 -9.42
CA THR A 45 -2.85 -16.72 -9.51
C THR A 45 -1.72 -17.74 -9.60
N MET A 46 -1.84 -18.89 -8.92
CA MET A 46 -0.85 -19.96 -8.95
C MET A 46 -0.87 -20.69 -10.30
N GLU A 47 -2.07 -20.97 -10.82
CA GLU A 47 -2.24 -21.60 -12.14
C GLU A 47 -1.65 -20.72 -13.25
N ALA A 48 -1.83 -19.40 -13.17
CA ALA A 48 -1.18 -18.45 -14.09
C ALA A 48 0.36 -18.48 -14.00
N GLN A 49 0.92 -18.89 -12.86
CA GLN A 49 2.36 -19.09 -12.65
C GLN A 49 2.83 -20.51 -13.00
N GLY A 50 1.91 -21.40 -13.42
CA GLY A 50 2.20 -22.79 -13.76
C GLY A 50 2.24 -23.74 -12.56
N GLU A 51 1.80 -23.31 -11.38
CA GLU A 51 1.70 -24.13 -10.18
C GLU A 51 0.24 -24.51 -9.92
N HIS A 52 -0.04 -25.80 -9.69
CA HIS A 52 -1.41 -26.28 -9.48
C HIS A 52 -1.59 -26.75 -8.03
N VAL A 53 -2.40 -26.02 -7.25
CA VAL A 53 -2.63 -26.30 -5.84
C VAL A 53 -4.10 -26.66 -5.62
N THR A 54 -4.37 -27.96 -5.39
CA THR A 54 -5.74 -28.47 -5.20
C THR A 54 -6.26 -28.35 -3.77
N LYS A 55 -5.36 -28.18 -2.80
CA LYS A 55 -5.69 -28.22 -1.38
C LYS A 55 -4.91 -27.14 -0.63
N LEU A 56 -5.65 -26.24 0.01
CA LEU A 56 -5.13 -25.19 0.87
C LEU A 56 -5.79 -25.31 2.24
N GLU A 57 -4.99 -25.32 3.30
CA GLU A 57 -5.53 -25.22 4.65
C GLU A 57 -5.90 -23.77 4.97
N LYS A 58 -6.73 -23.55 6.00
CA LYS A 58 -7.14 -22.19 6.38
C LYS A 58 -5.96 -21.31 6.81
N ALA A 59 -4.92 -21.91 7.39
CA ALA A 59 -3.70 -21.19 7.75
C ALA A 59 -2.96 -20.74 6.48
N ASP A 60 -2.81 -21.63 5.51
CA ASP A 60 -2.11 -21.36 4.24
C ASP A 60 -2.81 -20.25 3.43
N ILE A 61 -4.15 -20.31 3.31
CA ILE A 61 -4.94 -19.27 2.62
C ILE A 61 -4.61 -17.89 3.21
N LEU A 62 -4.59 -17.78 4.54
CA LEU A 62 -4.30 -16.52 5.23
C LEU A 62 -2.82 -16.12 5.09
N GLU A 63 -1.89 -17.06 5.19
CA GLU A 63 -0.46 -16.79 5.05
C GLU A 63 -0.11 -16.27 3.66
N MET A 64 -0.55 -16.98 2.62
CA MET A 64 -0.33 -16.61 1.22
C MET A 64 -0.93 -15.23 0.92
N THR A 65 -2.16 -14.98 1.38
CA THR A 65 -2.81 -13.67 1.21
C THR A 65 -2.04 -12.55 1.91
N VAL A 66 -1.57 -12.77 3.14
CA VAL A 66 -0.79 -11.77 3.88
C VAL A 66 0.55 -11.50 3.22
N ASN A 67 1.23 -12.53 2.72
CA ASN A 67 2.47 -12.37 1.98
C ASN A 67 2.25 -11.59 0.67
N TYR A 68 1.18 -11.91 -0.06
CA TYR A 68 0.77 -11.16 -1.25
C TYR A 68 0.52 -9.68 -0.93
N LEU A 69 -0.24 -9.37 0.12
CA LEU A 69 -0.49 -7.97 0.49
C LEU A 69 0.78 -7.23 0.93
N LYS A 70 1.71 -7.91 1.61
CA LYS A 70 3.01 -7.31 1.97
C LYS A 70 3.82 -6.97 0.73
N THR A 71 4.01 -7.94 -0.15
CA THR A 71 4.77 -7.77 -1.40
C THR A 71 4.13 -6.69 -2.28
N HIS A 72 2.80 -6.73 -2.45
CA HIS A 72 2.04 -5.72 -3.18
C HIS A 72 2.17 -4.33 -2.56
N LYS A 73 2.09 -4.18 -1.23
CA LYS A 73 2.30 -2.86 -0.58
C LYS A 73 3.72 -2.32 -0.82
N HIS A 74 4.73 -3.18 -0.83
CA HIS A 74 6.10 -2.79 -1.14
C HIS A 74 6.29 -2.42 -2.63
N GLU A 75 5.55 -3.06 -3.52
CA GLU A 75 5.52 -2.72 -4.94
C GLU A 75 4.81 -1.38 -5.17
N VAL A 76 3.61 -1.21 -4.62
CA VAL A 76 2.84 0.05 -4.69
C VAL A 76 3.62 1.20 -4.05
N ALA A 77 4.31 0.99 -2.92
CA ALA A 77 5.16 2.04 -2.36
C ALA A 77 6.36 2.40 -3.26
N ARG A 78 6.86 1.44 -4.05
CA ARG A 78 7.92 1.68 -5.05
C ARG A 78 7.38 2.41 -6.28
N THR A 79 6.19 2.04 -6.77
CA THR A 79 5.54 2.76 -7.87
C THR A 79 5.13 4.16 -7.45
N ILE A 80 4.56 4.34 -6.26
CA ILE A 80 4.23 5.67 -5.73
C ILE A 80 5.48 6.53 -5.55
N ARG A 81 6.63 5.97 -5.17
CA ARG A 81 7.90 6.73 -5.13
C ARG A 81 8.34 7.19 -6.52
N LYS A 82 8.23 6.32 -7.53
CA LYS A 82 8.44 6.72 -8.94
C LYS A 82 7.42 7.76 -9.37
N ASP A 83 6.16 7.62 -8.95
CA ASP A 83 5.10 8.57 -9.23
C ASP A 83 5.25 9.87 -8.44
N THR A 84 5.97 9.90 -7.31
CA THR A 84 6.24 11.13 -6.55
C THR A 84 7.39 11.91 -7.19
N ASP A 85 8.36 11.22 -7.80
CA ASP A 85 9.30 11.84 -8.75
C ASP A 85 8.56 12.36 -10.02
N ILE A 86 7.40 11.78 -10.35
CA ILE A 86 6.50 12.25 -11.43
C ILE A 86 5.54 13.38 -10.96
N VAL A 87 5.10 13.40 -9.70
CA VAL A 87 4.18 14.39 -9.08
C VAL A 87 4.93 15.63 -8.59
N SER A 88 6.25 15.56 -8.40
CA SER A 88 7.10 16.74 -8.58
C SER A 88 7.07 17.10 -10.07
N GLY A 89 5.93 17.61 -10.55
CA GLY A 89 5.64 17.87 -11.96
C GLY A 89 6.68 18.73 -12.67
N ASN A 90 7.60 19.35 -11.93
CA ASN A 90 8.78 20.01 -12.46
C ASN A 90 9.75 19.05 -13.19
N SER A 91 9.96 17.82 -12.71
CA SER A 91 10.94 16.91 -13.32
C SER A 91 10.44 16.30 -14.65
N VAL A 92 9.20 15.83 -14.67
CA VAL A 92 8.61 15.21 -15.88
C VAL A 92 8.25 16.24 -16.94
N ASN A 93 7.79 17.44 -16.55
CA ASN A 93 7.59 18.52 -17.51
C ASN A 93 8.93 18.97 -18.12
N TYR A 94 9.99 18.96 -17.32
CA TYR A 94 11.33 19.28 -17.79
C TYR A 94 11.85 18.28 -18.83
N GLU A 95 11.79 16.98 -18.56
CA GLU A 95 12.22 15.95 -19.49
C GLU A 95 11.41 15.96 -20.80
N LYS A 96 10.09 16.15 -20.70
CA LYS A 96 9.21 16.29 -21.87
C LYS A 96 9.51 17.55 -22.68
N PHE A 97 9.69 18.69 -22.00
CA PHE A 97 10.06 19.95 -22.65
C PHE A 97 11.42 19.83 -23.34
N ARG A 98 12.41 19.23 -22.67
CA ARG A 98 13.74 18.97 -23.23
C ARG A 98 13.67 18.07 -24.45
N ALA A 99 12.86 17.01 -24.41
CA ALA A 99 12.64 16.13 -25.56
C ALA A 99 12.01 16.90 -26.73
N GLY A 100 10.96 17.69 -26.49
CA GLY A 100 10.31 18.52 -27.50
C GLY A 100 11.24 19.59 -28.09
N TYR A 101 12.07 20.23 -27.25
CA TYR A 101 13.08 21.20 -27.69
C TYR A 101 14.14 20.54 -28.58
N THR A 102 14.62 19.36 -28.19
CA THR A 102 15.60 18.60 -28.98
C THR A 102 15.02 18.22 -30.34
N GLN A 103 13.76 17.77 -30.37
CA GLN A 103 13.08 17.44 -31.62
C GLN A 103 12.92 18.66 -32.52
N ALA A 104 12.53 19.82 -31.97
CA ALA A 104 12.44 21.06 -32.73
C ALA A 104 13.79 21.46 -33.34
N ALA A 105 14.89 21.34 -32.59
CA ALA A 105 16.23 21.62 -33.10
C ALA A 105 16.64 20.67 -34.25
N VAL A 106 16.27 19.40 -34.18
CA VAL A 106 16.50 18.42 -35.26
C VAL A 106 15.73 18.83 -36.53
N GLU A 107 14.47 19.23 -36.40
CA GLU A 107 13.67 19.70 -37.54
C GLU A 107 14.25 21.00 -38.14
N VAL A 108 14.73 21.93 -37.32
CA VAL A 108 15.45 23.13 -37.80
C VAL A 108 16.68 22.72 -38.62
N SER A 109 17.49 21.79 -38.13
CA SER A 109 18.64 21.28 -38.89
C SER A 109 18.24 20.64 -40.22
N LYS A 110 17.12 19.92 -40.25
CA LYS A 110 16.60 19.26 -41.46
C LYS A 110 16.11 20.27 -42.50
N ILE A 111 15.40 21.31 -42.08
CA ILE A 111 14.96 22.41 -42.97
C ILE A 111 16.17 23.12 -43.58
N PHE A 112 17.20 23.39 -42.77
CA PHE A 112 18.44 24.04 -43.24
C PHE A 112 19.19 23.20 -44.28
N ASN A 113 19.18 21.87 -44.13
CA ASN A 113 19.83 20.97 -45.09
C ASN A 113 19.04 20.80 -46.40
N THR A 114 17.73 21.04 -46.39
CA THR A 114 16.86 20.81 -47.56
C THR A 114 16.62 22.08 -48.38
N LEU A 115 16.94 23.26 -47.85
CA LEU A 115 16.80 24.54 -48.55
C LEU A 115 18.10 24.92 -49.31
N PRO A 116 18.11 24.89 -50.64
CA PRO A 116 19.26 25.34 -51.42
C PRO A 116 19.45 26.85 -51.28
N GLY A 117 20.69 27.29 -51.05
CA GLY A 117 21.06 28.72 -50.96
C GLY A 117 21.15 29.31 -49.54
N LEU A 118 21.00 28.47 -48.50
CA LEU A 118 21.09 28.91 -47.11
C LEU A 118 22.54 28.90 -46.59
N ASP A 119 22.93 29.93 -45.84
CA ASP A 119 24.31 30.06 -45.35
C ASP A 119 24.65 29.01 -44.28
N VAL A 120 25.58 28.11 -44.62
CA VAL A 120 26.09 27.04 -43.76
C VAL A 120 26.73 27.60 -42.48
N LYS A 121 27.36 28.78 -42.56
CA LYS A 121 27.98 29.42 -41.39
C LYS A 121 26.91 29.89 -40.40
N PHE A 122 25.83 30.47 -40.91
CA PHE A 122 24.66 30.83 -40.11
C PHE A 122 24.00 29.60 -39.48
N GLY A 123 23.78 28.52 -40.25
CA GLY A 123 23.21 27.27 -39.72
C GLY A 123 24.04 26.67 -38.59
N THR A 124 25.36 26.65 -38.73
CA THR A 124 26.28 26.16 -37.69
C THR A 124 26.19 27.01 -36.42
N ARG A 125 26.10 28.34 -36.57
CA ARG A 125 25.97 29.28 -35.45
C ARG A 125 24.63 29.14 -34.73
N LEU A 126 23.54 28.93 -35.47
CA LEU A 126 22.21 28.68 -34.92
C LEU A 126 22.14 27.35 -34.15
N MET A 127 22.60 26.25 -34.75
CA MET A 127 22.61 24.94 -34.09
C MET A 127 23.49 24.92 -32.84
N LYS A 128 24.64 25.60 -32.88
CA LYS A 128 25.50 25.80 -31.71
C LYS A 128 24.77 26.56 -30.60
N HIS A 129 23.99 27.59 -30.95
CA HIS A 129 23.18 28.34 -29.99
C HIS A 129 22.07 27.49 -29.37
N LEU A 130 21.32 26.73 -30.18
CA LEU A 130 20.29 25.79 -29.69
C LEU A 130 20.88 24.71 -28.77
N GLY A 131 22.09 24.23 -29.07
CA GLY A 131 22.81 23.28 -28.21
C GLY A 131 23.20 23.87 -26.85
N TYR A 132 23.63 25.14 -26.79
CA TYR A 132 23.90 25.81 -25.51
C TYR A 132 22.64 26.06 -24.70
N GLN A 133 21.56 26.52 -25.35
CA GLN A 133 20.27 26.69 -24.71
C GLN A 133 19.73 25.37 -24.13
N LEU A 134 19.90 24.25 -24.84
CA LEU A 134 19.53 22.91 -24.33
C LEU A 134 20.33 22.50 -23.08
N LYS A 135 21.58 22.94 -22.97
CA LYS A 135 22.43 22.70 -21.79
C LYS A 135 22.00 23.56 -20.61
N ASP A 136 21.59 24.80 -20.84
CA ASP A 136 21.09 25.72 -19.82
C ASP A 136 19.68 25.34 -19.33
N ILE A 137 18.91 24.68 -20.19
CA ILE A 137 17.61 24.10 -19.85
C ILE A 137 17.79 23.07 -18.72
N GLN A 138 18.93 22.37 -18.57
CA GLN A 138 19.20 21.48 -17.42
C GLN A 138 18.84 22.16 -16.10
N PRO A 139 18.12 21.48 -15.17
CA PRO A 139 17.74 22.10 -13.92
C PRO A 139 19.00 22.65 -13.27
N SER A 140 19.10 23.97 -13.26
CA SER A 140 19.97 24.70 -12.36
C SER A 140 19.50 24.28 -10.97
N ILE A 141 20.10 23.21 -10.43
CA ILE A 141 20.13 22.96 -9.00
C ILE A 141 21.03 24.08 -8.43
N LYS A 142 20.51 25.31 -8.45
CA LYS A 142 21.01 26.38 -7.61
C LYS A 142 20.76 25.86 -6.20
N LYS A 143 21.83 25.40 -5.55
CA LYS A 143 21.92 25.34 -4.09
C LYS A 143 21.62 26.74 -3.58
N CYS A 144 20.37 27.04 -3.28
CA CYS A 144 20.06 28.14 -2.38
C CYS A 144 19.96 27.50 -0.99
N ASN A 145 21.11 27.50 -0.31
CA ASN A 145 21.16 27.28 1.13
C ASN A 145 20.58 28.55 1.77
N GLU A 146 19.29 28.57 2.06
CA GLU A 146 18.73 29.47 3.06
C GLU A 146 18.02 28.62 4.11
N THR A 147 18.78 28.38 5.18
CA THR A 147 18.28 27.97 6.49
C THR A 147 17.19 28.94 6.93
N LYS A 148 15.94 28.50 6.86
CA LYS A 148 14.91 28.95 7.79
C LYS A 148 14.55 27.74 8.65
N GLU A 149 15.02 27.78 9.89
CA GLU A 149 14.47 26.96 10.96
C GLU A 149 12.96 27.16 10.97
N VAL A 150 12.23 26.15 10.50
CA VAL A 150 10.83 25.99 10.87
C VAL A 150 10.88 25.11 12.11
N GLU A 151 10.66 25.74 13.26
CA GLU A 151 10.52 25.06 14.54
C GLU A 151 9.56 23.88 14.39
N PHE A 152 10.11 22.70 14.62
CA PHE A 152 9.39 21.45 14.74
C PHE A 152 8.42 21.57 15.92
N ILE A 153 7.14 21.88 15.64
CA ILE A 153 6.08 21.72 16.63
C ILE A 153 6.03 20.23 16.95
N LYS A 154 6.54 19.89 18.15
CA LYS A 154 6.52 18.54 18.70
C LYS A 154 5.11 17.93 18.56
N PRO A 155 4.97 16.69 18.09
CA PRO A 155 3.72 15.95 18.24
C PRO A 155 3.31 15.95 19.71
N LYS A 156 2.14 16.51 20.02
CA LYS A 156 1.53 16.44 21.35
C LYS A 156 1.43 14.97 21.76
N ASP A 157 1.97 14.66 22.94
CA ASP A 157 1.90 13.36 23.58
C ASP A 157 0.44 12.91 23.75
N TYR A 158 -0.01 12.01 22.89
CA TYR A 158 -1.14 11.16 23.20
C TYR A 158 -0.67 10.16 24.27
N PRO A 159 -1.38 9.97 25.38
CA PRO A 159 -0.95 9.03 26.41
C PRO A 159 -1.07 7.60 25.88
N VAL A 160 0.01 7.09 25.29
CA VAL A 160 0.22 5.66 25.16
C VAL A 160 0.58 5.16 26.55
N ARG A 161 -0.39 4.51 27.22
CA ARG A 161 -0.16 3.79 28.46
C ARG A 161 0.69 2.55 28.19
N ARG A 162 2.00 2.73 28.01
CA ARG A 162 3.00 1.68 28.17
C ARG A 162 3.24 1.52 29.66
N LYS A 163 2.78 0.42 30.25
CA LYS A 163 3.39 -0.03 31.51
C LYS A 163 4.79 -0.53 31.18
N SER A 164 5.74 0.03 31.92
CA SER A 164 7.17 -0.26 31.96
C SER A 164 7.43 -1.76 31.93
N ALA A 165 8.22 -2.20 30.93
CA ALA A 165 8.96 -3.45 31.02
C ALA A 165 10.25 -3.13 31.78
N GLU A 166 10.20 -3.26 33.09
CA GLU A 166 11.41 -3.45 33.88
C GLU A 166 11.85 -4.91 33.75
N ASN A 167 13.13 -5.02 33.48
CA ASN A 167 13.96 -6.20 33.30
C ASN A 167 13.75 -7.23 34.41
N ILE A 168 13.18 -8.40 34.10
CA ILE A 168 13.39 -9.64 34.86
C ILE A 168 13.67 -10.76 33.86
N GLN A 169 14.96 -10.97 33.64
CA GLN A 169 15.55 -12.24 33.28
C GLN A 169 15.02 -13.31 34.26
N HIS A 170 14.18 -14.25 33.81
CA HIS A 170 14.06 -15.64 34.28
C HIS A 170 12.86 -16.38 33.63
N GLY A 171 13.17 -17.46 32.91
CA GLY A 171 12.42 -18.73 32.93
C GLY A 171 10.98 -18.76 32.40
N LEU A 172 10.79 -19.46 31.28
CA LEU A 172 9.53 -20.11 30.93
C LEU A 172 8.99 -20.92 32.13
N LYS A 173 7.88 -20.49 32.72
CA LYS A 173 7.04 -21.35 33.55
C LYS A 173 5.57 -21.00 33.31
N ILE A 174 4.94 -21.79 32.44
CA ILE A 174 3.48 -21.83 32.33
C ILE A 174 2.95 -22.30 33.68
N GLN A 175 2.38 -21.38 34.46
CA GLN A 175 1.63 -21.74 35.67
C GLN A 175 0.14 -21.55 35.41
N ASN A 176 -0.58 -22.60 35.76
CA ASN A 176 -2.01 -22.80 35.63
C ASN A 176 -2.77 -21.72 36.42
N LEU A 177 -3.43 -20.79 35.74
CA LEU A 177 -4.29 -19.78 36.35
C LEU A 177 -5.74 -20.27 36.32
N GLN A 178 -6.20 -20.85 37.42
CA GLN A 178 -7.62 -21.06 37.67
C GLN A 178 -8.32 -19.69 37.76
N ALA A 179 -9.24 -19.43 36.83
CA ALA A 179 -10.04 -18.21 36.79
C ALA A 179 -11.00 -18.14 37.99
N LYS A 180 -11.05 -16.98 38.66
CA LYS A 180 -12.04 -16.69 39.70
C LYS A 180 -13.40 -16.36 39.06
N PRO A 181 -14.54 -16.65 39.73
CA PRO A 181 -15.85 -16.40 39.15
C PRO A 181 -16.14 -14.89 39.14
N GLY A 182 -16.25 -14.29 37.95
CA GLY A 182 -16.73 -12.92 37.77
C GLY A 182 -15.84 -11.97 36.96
N GLU A 183 -14.64 -12.36 36.55
CA GLU A 183 -13.84 -11.54 35.63
C GLU A 183 -14.33 -11.74 34.18
N ASP A 184 -14.78 -10.65 33.57
CA ASP A 184 -14.98 -10.56 32.11
C ASP A 184 -13.61 -10.61 31.42
N VAL A 185 -13.10 -11.84 31.32
CA VAL A 185 -11.98 -12.20 30.45
C VAL A 185 -12.36 -11.74 29.06
N TRP A 186 -11.56 -10.84 28.48
CA TRP A 186 -11.68 -10.44 27.09
C TRP A 186 -11.76 -11.70 26.22
N ARG A 187 -12.94 -11.97 25.65
CA ARG A 187 -13.15 -13.10 24.74
C ARG A 187 -13.11 -12.55 23.31
N PRO A 188 -11.99 -12.69 22.58
CA PRO A 188 -12.05 -12.59 21.14
C PRO A 188 -13.03 -13.68 20.66
N TRP A 189 -13.86 -13.30 19.69
CA TRP A 189 -14.98 -14.08 19.14
C TRP A 189 -14.67 -15.55 18.86
#